data_AF-A0AAD7JDK0-F1
#
_entry.id   AF-A0AAD7JDK0-F1
#
_cell.length_a   1.000
_cell.length_b   1.000
_cell.length_c   1.000
_cell.angle_alpha   90.00
_cell.angle_beta   90.00
_cell.angle_gamma   90.00
#
_symmetry.space_group_name_H-M   'P 1'
#
loop_
_entity.id
_entity.type
_entity.pdbx_description
1 polymer ?
#
loop_
_entity_poly.entity_id
_entity_poly.type
_entity_poly.pdbx_seq_one_letter_code
_entity_poly.pdbx_strand_id
1 'polypeptide(L)' 'YSPAVHQVIIAMRMATSHQPFNSVNDKYYCMEVKLLCPGTIIPSASTVSRDLNLLYVELSKGVKSYFAV' A
#
# COMPACT_ATOMS: atom_id res chain seq x y z
N TYR A 1 -12.99 -2.72 9.82
CA TYR A 1 -12.24 -2.78 8.55
C TYR A 1 -12.40 -1.45 7.83
N SER A 2 -11.30 -0.79 7.44
CA SER A 2 -11.33 0.42 6.62
C SER A 2 -10.56 0.17 5.32
N PRO A 3 -11.21 0.25 4.14
CA PRO A 3 -10.56 -0.01 2.85
C PRO A 3 -9.34 0.90 2.60
N ALA A 4 -9.45 2.19 2.95
CA ALA A 4 -8.37 3.16 2.76
C ALA A 4 -7.15 2.84 3.65
N VAL A 5 -7.38 2.47 4.91
CA VAL A 5 -6.29 2.07 5.82
C VAL A 5 -5.64 0.78 5.34
N HIS A 6 -6.43 -0.18 4.85
CA HIS A 6 -5.91 -1.41 4.29
C HIS A 6 -5.01 -1.17 3.07
N GLN A 7 -5.42 -0.29 2.14
CA GLN A 7 -4.62 0.12 0.99
C GLN A 7 -3.29 0.74 1.39
N VAL A 8 -3.29 1.64 2.37
CA VAL A 8 -2.06 2.28 2.88
C VAL A 8 -1.11 1.26 3.49
N ILE A 9 -1.61 0.31 4.30
CA ILE A 9 -0.78 -0.75 4.90
C ILE A 9 -0.14 -1.62 3.81
N ILE A 10 -0.88 -1.95 2.75
CA ILE A 10 -0.34 -2.70 1.61
C ILE A 10 0.75 -1.90 0.91
N ALA A 11 0.51 -0.63 0.58
CA ALA A 11 1.50 0.24 -0.06
C ALA A 11 2.78 0.36 0.78
N MET A 12 2.65 0.50 2.11
CA MET A 12 3.78 0.53 3.03
C MET A 12 4.54 -0.80 3.04
N ARG A 13 3.84 -1.94 3.10
CA ARG A 13 4.46 -3.27 3.03
C ARG A 13 5.30 -3.43 1.75
N MET A 14 4.78 -2.98 0.60
CA MET A 14 5.50 -3.00 -0.67
C MET A 14 6.76 -2.13 -0.62
N ALA A 15 6.64 -0.91 -0.08
CA ALA A 15 7.76 0.01 0.07
C ALA A 15 8.87 -0.56 0.96
N THR A 16 8.53 -1.17 2.10
CA THR A 16 9.50 -1.67 3.08
C THR A 16 10.17 -2.97 2.65
N SER A 17 9.46 -3.84 1.92
CA SER A 17 9.94 -5.16 1.53
C SER A 17 10.44 -5.21 0.08
N HIS A 18 10.48 -4.06 -0.61
CA HIS A 18 10.82 -3.94 -2.03
C HIS A 18 10.04 -4.92 -2.93
N GLN A 19 8.78 -5.18 -2.57
CA GLN A 19 7.95 -6.12 -3.29
C GLN A 19 7.28 -5.48 -4.51
N PRO A 20 7.11 -6.24 -5.60
CA PRO A 20 6.38 -5.75 -6.76
C PRO A 20 4.90 -5.56 -6.40
N PHE A 21 4.26 -4.53 -6.98
CA PHE A 21 2.84 -4.24 -6.76
C PHE A 21 1.91 -5.41 -7.13
N ASN A 22 2.33 -6.26 -8.08
CA ASN A 22 1.59 -7.45 -8.50
C ASN A 22 1.48 -8.52 -7.42
N SER A 23 2.23 -8.43 -6.32
CA SER A 23 2.11 -9.34 -5.18
C SER A 23 0.74 -9.29 -4.51
N VAL A 24 -0.05 -8.23 -4.70
CA VAL A 24 -1.47 -8.20 -4.26
C VAL A 24 -2.33 -9.23 -4.97
N ASN A 25 -1.90 -9.71 -6.14
CA ASN A 25 -2.56 -10.77 -6.89
C ASN A 25 -2.00 -12.16 -6.52
N ASP A 26 -1.07 -12.26 -5.57
CA ASP A 26 -0.57 -13.56 -5.12
C ASP A 26 -1.72 -14.39 -4.53
N LYS A 27 -1.75 -15.67 -4.90
CA LYS A 27 -2.81 -16.60 -4.51
C LYS A 27 -2.88 -16.76 -2.99
N TYR A 28 -1.72 -16.89 -2.33
CA TYR A 28 -1.66 -17.12 -0.89
C TYR A 28 -1.97 -15.84 -0.12
N TYR A 29 -1.52 -14.69 -0.60
CA TYR A 29 -1.93 -13.38 -0.07
C TYR A 29 -3.46 -13.20 -0.15
N CYS A 30 -4.07 -13.50 -1.30
CA CYS A 30 -5.52 -13.42 -1.45
C CYS A 30 -6.26 -14.38 -0.51
N MET A 31 -5.70 -15.57 -0.29
CA MET A 31 -6.27 -16.58 0.60
C MET A 31 -6.15 -16.16 2.07
N GLU A 32 -5.01 -15.60 2.47
CA GLU A 32 -4.76 -15.03 3.80
C GLU A 32 -5.75 -13.90 4.10
N VAL A 33 -5.89 -12.92 3.18
CA VAL A 33 -6.83 -11.80 3.35
C VAL A 33 -8.28 -12.29 3.48
N LYS A 34 -8.68 -13.26 2.65
CA LYS A 34 -10.04 -13.86 2.73
C LYS A 34 -10.27 -14.61 4.03
N LEU A 35 -9.25 -15.30 4.56
CA LEU A 35 -9.34 -16.04 5.81
C LEU A 35 -9.47 -15.09 7.01
N LEU A 36 -8.66 -14.02 7.04
CA LEU A 36 -8.61 -13.08 8.16
C LEU A 36 -9.75 -12.04 8.14
N CYS A 37 -10.18 -11.61 6.96
CA CYS A 37 -11.26 -10.64 6.78
C CYS A 37 -12.14 -10.99 5.57
N PRO A 38 -13.14 -11.87 5.74
CA PRO A 38 -14.08 -12.26 4.69
C PRO A 38 -14.79 -11.04 4.09
N GLY A 39 -14.97 -11.02 2.76
CA GLY A 39 -15.62 -9.91 2.06
C GLY A 39 -14.73 -8.70 1.76
N THR A 40 -13.44 -8.77 2.12
CA THR A 40 -12.46 -7.73 1.77
C THR A 40 -12.17 -7.71 0.28
N ILE A 41 -12.27 -6.52 -0.33
CA ILE A 41 -11.84 -6.26 -1.70
C ILE A 41 -10.36 -5.87 -1.67
N ILE A 42 -9.53 -6.71 -2.27
CA ILE A 42 -8.10 -6.45 -2.43
C ILE A 42 -7.92 -5.38 -3.52
N PRO A 43 -7.13 -4.32 -3.26
CA PRO A 43 -6.88 -3.29 -4.26
C PRO A 43 -6.09 -3.84 -5.45
N SER A 44 -6.29 -3.23 -6.62
CA SER A 44 -5.48 -3.58 -7.80
C SER A 44 -4.04 -3.08 -7.64
N ALA A 45 -3.10 -3.72 -8.32
CA ALA A 45 -1.69 -3.33 -8.31
C ALA A 45 -1.48 -1.85 -8.74
N SER A 46 -2.28 -1.37 -9.70
CA SER A 46 -2.25 0.04 -10.13
C SER A 46 -2.74 0.99 -9.05
N THR A 47 -3.77 0.60 -8.28
CA THR A 47 -4.22 1.35 -7.10
C THR A 47 -3.10 1.47 -6.08
N VAL A 48 -2.43 0.36 -5.74
CA VAL A 48 -1.31 0.38 -4.77
C VAL A 48 -0.15 1.24 -5.26
N SER A 49 0.21 1.17 -6.54
CA SER A 49 1.26 2.00 -7.13
C SER A 49 0.92 3.50 -7.03
N ARG A 50 -0.31 3.88 -7.37
CA ARG A 50 -0.79 5.26 -7.26
C ARG A 50 -0.74 5.74 -5.81
N ASP A 51 -1.22 4.93 -4.88
CA ASP A 51 -1.30 5.30 -3.46
C ASP A 51 0.11 5.44 -2.86
N LEU A 52 1.06 4.57 -3.25
CA LEU A 52 2.47 4.69 -2.84
C LEU A 52 3.10 5.99 -3.39
N ASN A 53 2.85 6.33 -4.65
CA ASN A 53 3.35 7.60 -5.23
C ASN A 53 2.78 8.82 -4.50
N LEU A 54 1.49 8.81 -4.16
CA LEU A 54 0.88 9.89 -3.37
C LEU A 54 1.50 10.00 -1.99
N LEU A 55 1.71 8.87 -1.30
CA LEU A 55 2.40 8.83 -0.01
C LEU A 55 3.80 9.41 -0.12
N TYR A 56 4.57 9.03 -1.14
CA TYR A 56 5.90 9.56 -1.38
C TYR A 56 5.88 11.08 -1.59
N VAL A 57 4.98 11.60 -2.44
CA VAL A 57 4.85 13.03 -2.69
C VAL A 57 4.54 13.79 -1.41
N GLU A 58 3.56 13.35 -0.63
CA GLU A 58 3.18 14.03 0.62
C GLU A 58 4.29 13.98 1.67
N LEU A 59 4.94 12.83 1.84
CA LEU A 59 6.07 12.69 2.78
C LEU A 59 7.29 13.51 2.34
N SER A 60 7.55 13.60 1.05
CA SER A 60 8.66 14.39 0.51
C SER A 60 8.54 15.89 0.82
N LYS A 61 7.30 16.42 0.97
CA LYS A 61 7.09 17.81 1.38
C LYS A 61 7.64 18.06 2.78
N GLY A 62 7.41 17.12 3.70
CA GLY A 62 7.94 17.18 5.07
C GLY A 62 9.47 17.15 5.06
N VAL A 63 10.06 16.21 4.32
CA VAL A 63 11.52 16.12 4.16
C VAL A 63 12.10 17.42 3.57
N LYS A 64 11.49 17.95 2.51
CA LYS A 64 11.92 19.21 1.89
C LYS A 64 11.85 20.38 2.86
N SER A 65 10.78 20.47 3.66
CA SER A 65 10.64 21.53 4.67
C SER A 65 11.71 21.45 5.75
N TYR A 66 12.12 20.25 6.16
CA TYR A 66 13.18 20.03 7.15
C TYR A 66 14.54 20.56 6.65
N PHE A 67 14.86 20.34 5.37
CA PHE A 67 16.12 20.81 4.77
C PHE A 67 16.08 22.27 4.28
N ALA A 68 14.93 22.95 4.37
CA ALA A 68 14.79 24.36 3.99
C ALA A 68 15.05 25.34 5.16
N VAL A 69 15.33 24.80 6.35
CA VAL A 69 15.77 25.54 7.56
C VAL A 69 17.29 25.62 7.57
#